data_AF-A0A967DES4-F1
#
_entry.id   AF-A0A967DES4-F1
#
_cell.length_a   1.000
_cell.length_b   1.000
_cell.length_c   1.000
_cell.angle_alpha   90.00
_cell.angle_beta   90.00
_cell.angle_gamma   90.00
#
_symmetry.space_group_name_H-M   'P 1'
#
loop_
_entity.id
_entity.type
_entity.pdbx_description
1 polymer ?
#
loop_
_entity_poly.entity_id
_entity_poly.type
_entity_poly.pdbx_seq_one_letter_code
_entity_poly.pdbx_strand_id
1 'polypeptide(L)'
;MTGPLVPASELRADPNDPGVLRARDDLDKVRKLVAHGGLPYMRLERAREELEDAEDLAILRSHLYGKDLLPEQAEQLVTIAQHMVLRRNKSMVRMRQLVESGVISRAEAEASGADFERAQTEMQLALTRASLVQQMAESLRLERSIASIEVQVETHPEWNGKLYTRFDGKGMFSTSELQSISAAYIARFAKPMPISADGATAVHKSMGFDHRGRVDVAVNPDQPEGAWLMKFLETRSIPYFAFRMAMPGKATGAHIHIGPGSTKYTGSD
;
A
#
# COMPACT_ATOMS: atom_id res chain seq x y z
N MET A 1 6.10 -29.29 -27.21
CA MET A 1 5.12 -29.22 -26.11
C MET A 1 5.61 -28.18 -25.12
N THR A 2 5.19 -26.94 -25.30
CA THR A 2 5.45 -25.84 -24.36
C THR A 2 4.33 -25.85 -23.34
N GLY A 3 4.64 -26.30 -22.12
CA GLY A 3 3.72 -26.21 -20.98
C GLY A 3 3.33 -24.75 -20.70
N PRO A 4 2.19 -24.51 -20.05
CA PRO A 4 1.70 -23.16 -19.82
C PRO A 4 2.72 -22.38 -18.97
N LEU A 5 3.12 -21.20 -19.45
CA LEU A 5 3.86 -20.23 -18.64
C LEU A 5 2.94 -19.80 -17.49
N VAL A 6 3.26 -20.28 -16.30
CA VAL A 6 2.62 -19.79 -15.08
C VAL A 6 3.29 -18.48 -14.68
N PRO A 7 2.52 -17.44 -14.29
CA PRO A 7 3.09 -16.15 -13.90
C PRO A 7 4.08 -16.32 -12.75
N ALA A 8 5.20 -15.61 -12.81
CA ALA A 8 6.34 -15.71 -11.89
C ALA A 8 6.02 -15.37 -10.42
N SER A 9 4.76 -15.06 -10.09
CA SER A 9 4.28 -14.65 -8.76
C SER A 9 3.55 -15.74 -7.99
N GLU A 10 3.25 -16.91 -8.58
CA GLU A 10 2.52 -17.97 -7.87
C GLU A 10 3.43 -18.80 -6.96
N LEU A 11 3.04 -18.92 -5.69
CA LEU A 11 3.66 -19.84 -4.74
C LEU A 11 3.41 -21.29 -5.15
N ARG A 12 4.46 -22.11 -5.07
CA ARG A 12 4.39 -23.54 -5.38
C ARG A 12 5.00 -24.36 -4.26
N ALA A 13 4.38 -25.49 -3.98
CA ALA A 13 4.93 -26.48 -3.08
C ALA A 13 6.20 -27.08 -3.68
N ASP A 14 7.21 -27.35 -2.84
CA ASP A 14 8.35 -28.15 -3.28
C ASP A 14 7.86 -29.57 -3.58
N PRO A 15 7.96 -30.06 -4.84
CA PRO A 15 7.51 -31.39 -5.19
C PRO A 15 8.31 -32.50 -4.48
N ASN A 16 9.47 -32.18 -3.90
CA ASN A 16 10.32 -33.08 -3.15
C ASN A 16 10.13 -32.97 -1.62
N ASP A 17 9.18 -32.16 -1.14
CA ASP A 17 8.86 -32.12 0.29
C ASP A 17 8.43 -33.53 0.76
N PRO A 18 9.00 -34.06 1.86
CA PRO A 18 8.69 -35.42 2.33
C PRO A 18 7.21 -35.63 2.70
N GLY A 19 6.47 -34.58 3.04
CA GLY A 19 5.03 -34.63 3.25
C GLY A 19 4.27 -34.80 1.93
N VAL A 20 4.61 -33.96 0.95
CA VAL A 20 4.00 -33.98 -0.40
C VAL A 20 4.25 -35.32 -1.09
N LEU A 21 5.49 -35.83 -1.04
CA LEU A 21 5.84 -37.13 -1.63
C LEU A 21 5.01 -38.27 -1.04
N ARG A 22 4.88 -38.33 0.29
CA ARG A 22 4.07 -39.36 0.97
C ARG A 22 2.60 -39.28 0.58
N ALA A 23 2.01 -38.07 0.60
CA ALA A 23 0.61 -37.89 0.24
C ALA A 23 0.34 -38.24 -1.23
N ARG A 24 1.28 -37.94 -2.13
CA ARG A 24 1.19 -38.29 -3.55
C ARG A 24 1.26 -39.81 -3.77
N ASP A 25 2.18 -40.48 -3.10
CA ASP A 25 2.30 -41.94 -3.15
C ASP A 25 1.04 -42.64 -2.63
N ASP A 26 0.46 -42.11 -1.55
CA ASP A 26 -0.78 -42.64 -0.97
C ASP A 26 -1.99 -42.40 -1.87
N LEU A 27 -2.10 -41.22 -2.50
CA LEU A 27 -3.11 -40.95 -3.53
C LEU A 27 -3.00 -41.94 -4.70
N ASP A 28 -1.79 -42.23 -5.17
CA ASP A 28 -1.57 -43.18 -6.26
C ASP A 28 -1.96 -44.61 -5.87
N LYS A 29 -1.69 -45.04 -4.64
CA LYS A 29 -2.14 -46.34 -4.11
C LYS A 29 -3.67 -46.41 -4.03
N VAL A 30 -4.29 -45.39 -3.44
CA VAL A 30 -5.76 -45.33 -3.29
C VAL A 30 -6.44 -45.32 -4.66
N ARG A 31 -5.92 -44.55 -5.63
CA ARG A 31 -6.43 -44.53 -7.01
C ARG A 31 -6.43 -45.91 -7.64
N LYS A 32 -5.34 -46.68 -7.51
CA LYS A 32 -5.26 -48.06 -8.03
C LYS A 32 -6.29 -48.96 -7.36
N LEU A 33 -6.41 -48.90 -6.03
CA LEU A 33 -7.38 -49.72 -5.28
C LEU A 33 -8.83 -49.39 -5.65
N VAL A 34 -9.17 -48.12 -5.85
CA VAL A 34 -10.51 -47.71 -6.31
C VAL A 34 -10.78 -48.21 -7.73
N ALA A 35 -9.80 -48.12 -8.64
CA ALA A 35 -9.95 -48.61 -10.02
C ALA A 35 -10.20 -50.13 -10.09
N HIS A 36 -9.66 -50.89 -9.13
CA HIS A 36 -9.89 -52.33 -9.01
C HIS A 36 -11.10 -52.69 -8.11
N GLY A 37 -11.90 -51.71 -7.67
CA GLY A 37 -13.06 -51.93 -6.80
C GLY A 37 -12.73 -52.31 -5.36
N GLY A 38 -11.46 -52.24 -4.95
CA GLY A 38 -11.00 -52.58 -3.59
C GLY A 38 -11.24 -51.49 -2.55
N LEU A 39 -11.53 -50.25 -2.97
CA LEU A 39 -11.90 -49.14 -2.09
C LEU A 39 -13.04 -48.31 -2.68
N PRO A 40 -13.89 -47.67 -1.85
CA PRO A 40 -14.94 -46.77 -2.32
C PRO A 40 -14.36 -45.44 -2.84
N TYR A 41 -15.05 -44.81 -3.79
CA TYR A 41 -14.64 -43.54 -4.41
C TYR A 41 -14.38 -42.41 -3.38
N MET A 42 -15.13 -42.39 -2.28
CA MET A 42 -14.92 -41.42 -1.18
C MET A 42 -13.49 -41.44 -0.60
N ARG A 43 -12.77 -42.57 -0.68
CA ARG A 43 -11.36 -42.63 -0.26
C ARG A 43 -10.44 -41.88 -1.21
N LEU A 44 -10.76 -41.85 -2.50
CA LEU A 44 -10.00 -41.11 -3.50
C LEU A 44 -10.08 -39.60 -3.26
N GLU A 45 -11.29 -39.09 -2.98
CA GLU A 45 -11.46 -37.66 -2.67
C GLU A 45 -10.72 -37.27 -1.39
N ARG A 46 -10.78 -38.10 -0.35
CA ARG A 46 -10.02 -37.85 0.88
C ARG A 46 -8.50 -37.83 0.64
N ALA A 47 -7.98 -38.75 -0.17
CA ALA A 47 -6.54 -38.77 -0.50
C ALA A 47 -6.11 -37.54 -1.32
N ARG A 48 -7.01 -36.97 -2.14
CA ARG A 48 -6.77 -35.69 -2.82
C ARG A 48 -6.73 -34.52 -1.85
N GLU A 49 -7.70 -34.44 -0.92
CA GLU A 49 -7.71 -33.42 0.13
C GLU A 49 -6.43 -33.48 1.00
N GLU A 50 -5.94 -34.70 1.29
CA GLU A 50 -4.69 -34.92 2.04
C GLU A 50 -3.43 -34.49 1.26
N LEU A 51 -3.42 -34.65 -0.07
CA LEU A 51 -2.36 -34.12 -0.93
C LEU A 51 -2.37 -32.59 -0.98
N GLU A 52 -3.54 -31.98 -1.16
CA GLU A 52 -3.69 -30.51 -1.13
C GLU A 52 -3.22 -29.93 0.21
N ASP A 53 -3.54 -30.57 1.33
CA ASP A 53 -3.08 -30.12 2.65
C ASP A 53 -1.56 -30.23 2.82
N ALA A 54 -0.96 -31.29 2.26
CA ALA A 54 0.49 -31.45 2.27
C ALA A 54 1.20 -30.39 1.40
N GLU A 55 0.64 -30.07 0.24
CA GLU A 55 1.16 -29.03 -0.65
C GLU A 55 1.08 -27.65 -0.02
N ASP A 56 -0.08 -27.29 0.55
CA ASP A 56 -0.28 -26.02 1.25
C ASP A 56 0.70 -25.89 2.44
N LEU A 57 0.85 -26.94 3.24
CA LEU A 57 1.78 -26.95 4.38
C LEU A 57 3.25 -26.78 3.94
N ALA A 58 3.65 -27.40 2.82
CA ALA A 58 4.98 -27.25 2.26
C ALA A 58 5.23 -25.80 1.79
N ILE A 59 4.23 -25.15 1.18
CA ILE A 59 4.29 -23.73 0.82
C ILE A 59 4.45 -22.86 2.06
N LEU A 60 3.63 -23.08 3.09
CA LEU A 60 3.72 -22.31 4.33
C LEU A 60 5.08 -22.46 5.00
N ARG A 61 5.61 -23.68 5.15
CA ARG A 61 6.90 -23.92 5.81
C ARG A 61 8.07 -23.23 5.10
N SER A 62 8.09 -23.29 3.78
CA SER A 62 9.17 -22.69 2.98
C SER A 62 9.16 -21.16 3.04
N HIS A 63 7.97 -20.54 3.12
CA HIS A 63 7.83 -19.10 2.97
C HIS A 63 7.60 -18.34 4.29
N LEU A 64 7.04 -18.97 5.34
CA LEU A 64 6.85 -18.31 6.64
C LEU A 64 8.17 -17.93 7.32
N TYR A 65 9.23 -18.70 7.07
CA TYR A 65 10.56 -18.48 7.66
C TYR A 65 11.63 -18.02 6.64
N GLY A 66 11.28 -17.94 5.36
CA GLY A 66 12.18 -17.47 4.29
C GLY A 66 12.56 -16.00 4.46
N LYS A 67 13.50 -15.51 3.62
CA LYS A 67 13.92 -14.10 3.63
C LYS A 67 13.22 -13.25 2.58
N ASP A 68 12.81 -13.85 1.46
CA ASP A 68 12.31 -13.10 0.31
C ASP A 68 10.85 -13.47 0.04
N LEU A 69 9.98 -12.46 0.10
CA LEU A 69 8.57 -12.59 -0.22
C LEU A 69 8.10 -11.31 -0.91
N LEU A 70 7.53 -11.44 -2.10
CA LEU A 70 6.87 -10.32 -2.76
C LEU A 70 5.52 -10.00 -2.08
N PRO A 71 5.03 -8.76 -2.15
CA PRO A 71 3.72 -8.39 -1.59
C PRO A 71 2.58 -9.30 -2.06
N GLU A 72 2.56 -9.65 -3.34
CA GLU A 72 1.54 -10.52 -3.95
C GLU A 72 1.67 -11.97 -3.44
N GLN A 73 2.90 -12.44 -3.20
CA GLN A 73 3.15 -13.75 -2.61
C GLN A 73 2.74 -13.78 -1.13
N ALA A 74 2.86 -12.66 -0.43
CA ALA A 74 2.41 -12.53 0.96
C ALA A 74 0.90 -12.68 1.09
N GLU A 75 0.14 -12.10 0.17
CA GLU A 75 -1.31 -12.26 0.09
C GLU A 75 -1.72 -13.71 -0.21
N GLN A 76 -1.05 -14.34 -1.18
CA GLN A 76 -1.27 -15.77 -1.48
C GLN A 76 -1.02 -16.66 -0.26
N LEU A 77 0.04 -16.38 0.52
CA LEU A 77 0.36 -17.11 1.75
C LEU A 77 -0.79 -17.04 2.77
N VAL A 78 -1.42 -15.87 2.90
CA VAL A 78 -2.59 -15.67 3.77
C VAL A 78 -3.77 -16.50 3.27
N THR A 79 -4.04 -16.49 1.95
CA THR A 79 -5.12 -17.29 1.35
C THR A 79 -4.92 -18.79 1.60
N ILE A 80 -3.69 -19.29 1.40
CA ILE A 80 -3.33 -20.69 1.67
C ILE A 80 -3.58 -21.04 3.14
N ALA A 81 -3.09 -20.21 4.07
CA ALA A 81 -3.30 -20.45 5.50
C ALA A 81 -4.78 -20.42 5.90
N GLN A 82 -5.59 -19.53 5.30
CA GLN A 82 -7.04 -19.48 5.50
C GLN A 82 -7.72 -20.79 5.05
N HIS A 83 -7.37 -21.30 3.87
CA HIS A 83 -7.90 -22.57 3.37
C HIS A 83 -7.57 -23.73 4.31
N MET A 84 -6.33 -23.79 4.82
CA MET A 84 -5.92 -24.79 5.81
C MET A 84 -6.75 -24.70 7.10
N VAL A 85 -6.95 -23.50 7.64
CA VAL A 85 -7.80 -23.29 8.83
C VAL A 85 -9.22 -23.79 8.58
N LEU A 86 -9.81 -23.50 7.42
CA LEU A 86 -11.16 -23.96 7.07
C LEU A 86 -11.24 -25.49 6.99
N ARG A 87 -10.28 -26.15 6.34
CA ARG A 87 -10.24 -27.63 6.26
C ARG A 87 -10.07 -28.27 7.64
N ARG A 88 -9.15 -27.76 8.47
CA ARG A 88 -8.91 -28.29 9.82
C ARG A 88 -10.08 -28.02 10.77
N ASN A 89 -10.75 -26.88 10.65
CA ASN A 89 -11.99 -26.60 11.39
C ASN A 89 -13.08 -27.63 11.06
N LYS A 90 -13.31 -27.90 9.76
CA LYS A 90 -14.29 -28.91 9.32
C LYS A 90 -13.96 -30.29 9.88
N SER A 91 -12.68 -30.67 9.91
CA SER A 91 -12.22 -31.94 10.50
C SER A 91 -12.48 -31.99 12.02
N MET A 92 -12.11 -30.94 12.75
CA MET A 92 -12.33 -30.81 14.19
C MET A 92 -13.82 -30.88 14.55
N VAL A 93 -14.69 -30.16 13.83
CA VAL A 93 -16.14 -30.17 14.04
C VAL A 93 -16.70 -31.57 13.81
N ARG A 94 -16.26 -32.26 12.75
CA ARG A 94 -16.68 -33.64 12.47
C ARG A 94 -16.26 -34.60 13.59
N MET A 95 -15.03 -34.50 14.09
CA MET A 95 -14.56 -35.34 15.19
C MET A 95 -15.32 -35.05 16.49
N ARG A 96 -15.62 -33.79 16.78
CA ARG A 96 -16.46 -33.41 17.93
C ARG A 96 -17.86 -34.06 17.85
N GLN A 97 -18.49 -34.05 16.68
CA GLN A 97 -19.79 -34.71 16.48
C GLN A 97 -19.73 -36.22 16.74
N LEU A 98 -18.65 -36.89 16.31
CA LEU A 98 -18.46 -38.32 16.56
C LEU A 98 -18.29 -38.62 18.05
N VAL A 99 -17.59 -37.76 18.80
CA VAL A 99 -17.50 -37.85 20.27
C VAL A 99 -18.87 -37.67 20.92
N GLU A 100 -19.64 -36.66 20.48
CA GLU A 100 -20.98 -36.38 21.02
C GLU A 100 -21.95 -37.54 20.77
N SER A 101 -21.82 -38.23 19.63
CA SER A 101 -22.57 -39.46 19.35
C SER A 101 -22.04 -40.72 20.04
N GLY A 102 -20.95 -40.63 20.80
CA GLY A 102 -20.33 -41.76 21.49
C GLY A 102 -19.64 -42.78 20.58
N VAL A 103 -19.35 -42.42 19.32
CA VAL A 103 -18.72 -43.30 18.32
C VAL A 103 -17.21 -43.39 18.54
N ILE A 104 -16.58 -42.28 18.93
CA ILE A 104 -15.16 -42.22 19.29
C ILE A 104 -14.98 -41.61 20.68
N SER A 105 -13.85 -41.89 21.30
CA SER A 105 -13.44 -41.29 22.57
C SER A 105 -12.98 -39.83 22.39
N ARG A 106 -13.00 -39.06 23.48
CA ARG A 106 -12.45 -37.69 23.50
C ARG A 106 -10.96 -37.68 23.13
N ALA A 107 -10.20 -38.68 23.61
CA ALA A 107 -8.77 -38.80 23.34
C ALA A 107 -8.47 -38.97 21.84
N GLU A 108 -9.30 -39.74 21.11
CA GLU A 108 -9.15 -39.90 19.66
C GLU A 108 -9.43 -38.61 18.88
N ALA A 109 -10.24 -37.69 19.44
CA ALA A 109 -10.53 -36.40 18.80
C ALA A 109 -9.49 -35.30 19.08
N GLU A 110 -8.63 -35.46 20.10
CA GLU A 110 -7.67 -34.43 20.53
C GLU A 110 -6.72 -33.99 19.42
N ALA A 111 -6.25 -34.93 18.59
CA ALA A 111 -5.37 -34.64 17.46
C ALA A 111 -5.99 -33.60 16.49
N SER A 112 -7.29 -33.71 16.21
CA SER A 112 -7.99 -32.77 15.32
C SER A 112 -8.10 -31.35 15.90
N GLY A 113 -8.18 -31.23 17.24
CA GLY A 113 -8.15 -29.95 17.93
C GLY A 113 -6.76 -29.31 17.86
N ALA A 114 -5.71 -30.08 18.16
CA ALA A 114 -4.34 -29.61 18.08
C ALA A 114 -3.94 -29.19 16.64
N ASP A 115 -4.42 -29.91 15.63
CA ASP A 115 -4.21 -29.57 14.21
C ASP A 115 -4.84 -28.23 13.85
N PHE A 116 -6.06 -27.97 14.33
CA PHE A 116 -6.75 -26.70 14.12
C PHE A 116 -6.04 -25.53 14.80
N GLU A 117 -5.62 -25.68 16.06
CA GLU A 117 -4.86 -24.65 16.79
C GLU A 117 -3.53 -24.32 16.08
N ARG A 118 -2.84 -25.35 15.55
CA ARG A 118 -1.63 -25.16 14.75
C ARG A 118 -1.91 -24.35 13.48
N ALA A 119 -2.99 -24.66 12.74
CA ALA A 119 -3.34 -23.88 11.55
C ALA A 119 -3.70 -22.43 11.88
N GLN A 120 -4.38 -22.18 13.00
CA GLN A 120 -4.64 -20.81 13.43
C GLN A 120 -3.34 -20.05 13.70
N THR A 121 -2.38 -20.69 14.37
CA THR A 121 -1.06 -20.11 14.64
C THR A 121 -0.31 -19.80 13.34
N GLU A 122 -0.32 -20.74 12.39
CA GLU A 122 0.28 -20.58 11.05
C GLU A 122 -0.38 -19.42 10.28
N MET A 123 -1.70 -19.28 10.36
CA MET A 123 -2.44 -18.16 9.76
C MET A 123 -2.09 -16.81 10.39
N GLN A 124 -1.95 -16.73 11.71
CA GLN A 124 -1.53 -15.48 12.36
C GLN A 124 -0.10 -15.08 11.95
N LEU A 125 0.78 -16.06 11.79
CA LEU A 125 2.13 -15.82 11.28
C LEU A 125 2.10 -15.32 9.83
N ALA A 126 1.27 -15.91 8.97
CA ALA A 126 1.08 -15.47 7.59
C ALA A 126 0.56 -14.02 7.52
N LEU A 127 -0.44 -13.66 8.33
CA LEU A 127 -0.97 -12.31 8.43
C LEU A 127 0.09 -11.30 8.89
N THR A 128 0.83 -11.63 9.94
CA THR A 128 1.91 -10.78 10.46
C THR A 128 2.98 -10.54 9.41
N ARG A 129 3.37 -11.61 8.70
CA ARG A 129 4.38 -11.55 7.64
C ARG A 129 3.89 -10.73 6.44
N ALA A 130 2.64 -10.90 6.02
CA ALA A 130 2.06 -10.09 4.94
C ALA A 130 2.03 -8.60 5.29
N SER A 131 1.65 -8.24 6.51
CA SER A 131 1.68 -6.85 6.99
C SER A 131 3.09 -6.26 6.92
N LEU A 132 4.11 -7.02 7.37
CA LEU A 132 5.50 -6.56 7.32
C LEU A 132 5.99 -6.34 5.88
N VAL A 133 5.71 -7.27 4.97
CA VAL A 133 6.11 -7.16 3.56
C VAL A 133 5.46 -5.95 2.89
N GLN A 134 4.18 -5.70 3.19
CA GLN A 134 3.47 -4.52 2.67
C GLN A 134 4.07 -3.22 3.21
N GLN A 135 4.39 -3.15 4.50
CA GLN A 135 5.05 -1.98 5.10
C GLN A 135 6.43 -1.71 4.47
N MET A 136 7.22 -2.77 4.22
CA MET A 136 8.52 -2.64 3.56
C MET A 136 8.38 -2.19 2.10
N ALA A 137 7.38 -2.70 1.38
CA ALA A 137 7.11 -2.27 0.00
C ALA A 137 6.70 -0.79 -0.06
N GLU A 138 5.88 -0.34 0.89
CA GLU A 138 5.49 1.06 1.03
C GLU A 138 6.68 1.95 1.38
N SER A 139 7.53 1.55 2.33
CA SER A 139 8.72 2.32 2.71
C SER A 139 9.69 2.46 1.54
N LEU A 140 9.96 1.39 0.78
CA LEU A 140 10.79 1.43 -0.42
C LEU A 140 10.21 2.33 -1.51
N ARG A 141 8.88 2.35 -1.67
CA ARG A 141 8.20 3.26 -2.60
C ARG A 141 8.37 4.72 -2.19
N LEU A 142 8.25 5.01 -0.90
CA LEU A 142 8.47 6.35 -0.34
C LEU A 142 9.93 6.78 -0.52
N GLU A 143 10.89 5.93 -0.17
CA GLU A 143 12.33 6.20 -0.36
C GLU A 143 12.66 6.49 -1.83
N ARG A 144 12.16 5.68 -2.77
CA ARG A 144 12.34 5.93 -4.21
C ARG A 144 11.72 7.25 -4.64
N SER A 145 10.56 7.60 -4.10
CA SER A 145 9.93 8.89 -4.40
C SER A 145 10.77 10.06 -3.90
N ILE A 146 11.32 9.96 -2.68
CA ILE A 146 12.21 10.98 -2.10
C ILE A 146 13.48 11.11 -2.94
N ALA A 147 14.14 9.99 -3.24
CA ALA A 147 15.35 9.98 -4.07
C ALA A 147 15.09 10.57 -5.47
N SER A 148 13.93 10.28 -6.08
CA SER A 148 13.57 10.87 -7.37
C SER A 148 13.38 12.39 -7.29
N ILE A 149 12.84 12.88 -6.18
CA ILE A 149 12.68 14.31 -5.92
C ILE A 149 14.06 14.96 -5.71
N GLU A 150 14.93 14.35 -4.90
CA GLU A 150 16.29 14.83 -4.65
C GLU A 150 17.08 14.95 -5.96
N VAL A 151 17.06 13.91 -6.80
CA VAL A 151 17.69 13.94 -8.13
C VAL A 151 17.10 15.04 -9.01
N GLN A 152 15.77 15.20 -9.06
CA GLN A 152 15.14 16.26 -9.84
C GLN A 152 15.57 17.67 -9.37
N VAL A 153 15.74 17.85 -8.07
CA VAL A 153 16.15 19.12 -7.45
C VAL A 153 17.61 19.44 -7.71
N GLU A 154 18.49 18.45 -7.63
CA GLU A 154 19.93 18.61 -7.90
C GLU A 154 20.21 18.85 -9.37
N THR A 155 19.49 18.16 -10.26
CA THR A 155 19.74 18.23 -11.71
C THR A 155 19.03 19.39 -12.40
N HIS A 156 18.04 20.04 -11.76
CA HIS A 156 17.37 21.19 -12.37
C HIS A 156 18.27 22.43 -12.37
N PRO A 157 18.60 22.99 -13.55
CA PRO A 157 19.54 24.12 -13.67
C PRO A 157 19.03 25.39 -13.00
N GLU A 158 17.71 25.60 -12.95
CA GLU A 158 17.07 26.81 -12.42
C GLU A 158 16.66 26.67 -10.93
N TRP A 159 16.62 25.45 -10.40
CA TRP A 159 16.09 25.21 -9.04
C TRP A 159 17.16 25.41 -7.98
N ASN A 160 18.45 25.31 -8.35
CA ASN A 160 19.58 25.60 -7.48
C ASN A 160 19.50 24.84 -6.14
N GLY A 161 19.01 23.60 -6.18
CA GLY A 161 18.80 22.77 -4.99
C GLY A 161 17.55 23.09 -4.15
N LYS A 162 16.63 23.95 -4.63
CA LYS A 162 15.47 24.42 -3.86
C LYS A 162 14.12 23.98 -4.45
N LEU A 163 13.38 23.21 -3.65
CA LEU A 163 12.00 22.78 -3.92
C LEU A 163 10.96 23.91 -3.89
N TYR A 164 11.30 25.01 -3.22
CA TYR A 164 10.48 26.20 -3.18
C TYR A 164 11.35 27.46 -3.08
N THR A 165 10.84 28.55 -3.63
CA THR A 165 11.41 29.89 -3.44
C THR A 165 10.55 30.66 -2.44
N ARG A 166 11.19 31.40 -1.54
CA ARG A 166 10.52 32.33 -0.61
C ARG A 166 11.06 33.73 -0.87
N PHE A 167 10.16 34.69 -0.95
CA PHE A 167 10.49 36.11 -0.97
C PHE A 167 9.67 36.82 0.12
N ASP A 168 10.36 37.48 1.05
CA ASP A 168 9.72 38.06 2.24
C ASP A 168 9.07 39.42 1.99
N GLY A 169 9.49 40.15 0.95
CA GLY A 169 8.94 41.47 0.61
C GLY A 169 8.83 42.41 1.82
N LYS A 170 7.74 43.16 1.89
CA LYS A 170 7.36 44.01 3.04
C LYS A 170 6.58 43.25 4.12
N GLY A 171 6.36 41.93 3.95
CA GLY A 171 5.62 41.09 4.90
C GLY A 171 4.11 41.34 4.97
N MET A 172 3.57 42.26 4.18
CA MET A 172 2.14 42.58 4.11
C MET A 172 1.56 42.22 2.74
N PHE A 173 0.30 41.81 2.73
CA PHE A 173 -0.47 41.57 1.51
C PHE A 173 -1.93 41.95 1.76
N SER A 174 -2.53 42.65 0.79
CA SER A 174 -3.85 43.24 0.90
C SER A 174 -4.72 42.96 -0.33
N THR A 175 -6.03 43.11 -0.17
CA THR A 175 -7.00 42.90 -1.26
C THR A 175 -6.81 43.90 -2.42
N SER A 176 -6.36 45.13 -2.15
CA SER A 176 -6.04 46.10 -3.20
C SER A 176 -4.83 45.68 -4.03
N GLU A 177 -3.82 45.07 -3.41
CA GLU A 177 -2.69 44.46 -4.12
C GLU A 177 -3.14 43.27 -4.97
N LEU A 178 -4.03 42.42 -4.46
CA LEU A 178 -4.61 41.31 -5.23
C LEU A 178 -5.33 41.79 -6.50
N GLN A 179 -6.12 42.87 -6.40
CA GLN A 179 -6.80 43.48 -7.55
C GLN A 179 -5.79 44.02 -8.57
N SER A 180 -4.73 44.70 -8.10
CA SER A 180 -3.66 45.23 -8.94
C SER A 180 -2.90 44.12 -9.68
N ILE A 181 -2.56 43.03 -8.97
CA ILE A 181 -1.90 41.84 -9.55
C ILE A 181 -2.81 41.20 -10.62
N SER A 182 -4.08 40.99 -10.30
CA SER A 182 -5.04 40.34 -11.20
C SER A 182 -5.25 41.15 -12.49
N ALA A 183 -5.38 42.48 -12.39
CA ALA A 183 -5.50 43.36 -13.54
C ALA A 183 -4.25 43.33 -14.42
N ALA A 184 -3.05 43.37 -13.82
CA ALA A 184 -1.80 43.27 -14.56
C ALA A 184 -1.61 41.90 -15.22
N TYR A 185 -2.05 40.82 -14.58
CA TYR A 185 -2.00 39.47 -15.12
C TYR A 185 -2.90 39.35 -16.36
N ILE A 186 -4.13 39.86 -16.30
CA ILE A 186 -5.05 39.91 -17.44
C ILE A 186 -4.45 40.74 -18.58
N ALA A 187 -3.89 41.92 -18.28
CA ALA A 187 -3.25 42.76 -19.29
C ALA A 187 -2.06 42.07 -19.97
N ARG A 188 -1.34 41.20 -19.26
CA ARG A 188 -0.17 40.49 -19.79
C ARG A 188 -0.52 39.25 -20.60
N PHE A 189 -1.50 38.46 -20.15
CA PHE A 189 -1.78 37.12 -20.70
C PHE A 189 -3.17 36.98 -21.32
N ALA A 190 -3.98 38.04 -21.33
CA ALA A 190 -5.36 38.07 -21.83
C ALA A 190 -6.28 36.99 -21.22
N LYS A 191 -5.96 36.54 -20.00
CA LYS A 191 -6.72 35.53 -19.25
C LYS A 191 -6.74 35.86 -17.76
N PRO A 192 -7.78 35.47 -17.02
CA PRO A 192 -7.83 35.68 -15.56
C PRO A 192 -6.71 34.89 -14.87
N MET A 193 -6.24 35.43 -13.74
CA MET A 193 -5.27 34.74 -12.90
C MET A 193 -5.92 33.49 -12.28
N PRO A 194 -5.32 32.30 -12.40
CA PRO A 194 -5.92 31.06 -11.92
C PRO A 194 -5.76 30.94 -10.41
N ILE A 195 -6.60 31.64 -9.66
CA ILE A 195 -6.64 31.56 -8.19
C ILE A 195 -7.23 30.20 -7.79
N SER A 196 -6.44 29.38 -7.11
CA SER A 196 -6.85 28.08 -6.58
C SER A 196 -7.36 28.15 -5.15
N ALA A 197 -6.95 29.17 -4.40
CA ALA A 197 -7.47 29.46 -3.08
C ALA A 197 -7.43 30.96 -2.80
N ASP A 198 -8.54 31.52 -2.32
CA ASP A 198 -8.61 32.88 -1.78
C ASP A 198 -9.03 32.75 -0.31
N GLY A 199 -8.03 32.73 0.59
CA GLY A 199 -8.22 32.47 2.01
C GLY A 199 -8.29 30.99 2.42
N ALA A 200 -8.75 30.76 3.66
CA ALA A 200 -8.74 29.44 4.29
C ALA A 200 -9.76 28.45 3.69
N THR A 201 -9.29 27.59 2.79
CA THR A 201 -10.07 26.47 2.23
C THR A 201 -10.10 25.25 3.16
N ALA A 202 -10.98 24.27 2.87
CA ALA A 202 -11.08 23.02 3.65
C ALA A 202 -9.75 22.24 3.69
N VAL A 203 -8.99 22.28 2.59
CA VAL A 203 -7.65 21.66 2.50
C VAL A 203 -6.69 22.30 3.50
N HIS A 204 -6.63 23.64 3.57
CA HIS A 204 -5.78 24.34 4.53
C HIS A 204 -6.13 24.03 5.99
N LYS A 205 -7.44 23.97 6.31
CA LYS A 205 -7.91 23.61 7.66
C LYS A 205 -7.52 22.18 8.03
N SER A 206 -7.66 21.23 7.10
CA SER A 206 -7.25 19.84 7.33
C SER A 206 -5.73 19.68 7.57
N MET A 207 -4.92 20.59 7.03
CA MET A 207 -3.48 20.66 7.24
C MET A 207 -3.09 21.51 8.47
N GLY A 208 -4.06 22.09 9.18
CA GLY A 208 -3.83 22.92 10.37
C GLY A 208 -3.32 24.35 10.10
N PHE A 209 -3.52 24.88 8.88
CA PHE A 209 -3.06 26.21 8.48
C PHE A 209 -4.19 27.23 8.39
N ASP A 210 -3.96 28.41 8.97
CA ASP A 210 -4.74 29.62 8.76
C ASP A 210 -4.18 30.40 7.57
N HIS A 211 -4.96 30.38 6.48
CA HIS A 211 -4.63 31.01 5.20
C HIS A 211 -5.46 32.31 4.96
N ARG A 212 -6.18 32.84 5.97
CA ARG A 212 -6.99 34.07 5.79
C ARG A 212 -6.15 35.26 5.30
N GLY A 213 -6.59 35.94 4.25
CA GLY A 213 -5.87 37.08 3.68
C GLY A 213 -4.62 36.70 2.89
N ARG A 214 -4.52 35.45 2.42
CA ARG A 214 -3.48 34.97 1.50
C ARG A 214 -4.17 34.34 0.29
N VAL A 215 -3.45 34.18 -0.82
CA VAL A 215 -3.99 33.66 -2.08
C VAL A 215 -3.05 32.65 -2.68
N ASP A 216 -3.56 31.48 -3.06
CA ASP A 216 -2.81 30.54 -3.89
C ASP A 216 -3.22 30.70 -5.34
N VAL A 217 -2.21 30.76 -6.21
CA VAL A 217 -2.35 30.83 -7.65
C VAL A 217 -1.81 29.53 -8.25
N ALA A 218 -2.67 28.77 -8.93
CA ALA A 218 -2.34 27.53 -9.61
C ALA A 218 -1.58 27.77 -10.92
N VAL A 219 -0.43 28.43 -10.81
CA VAL A 219 0.58 28.53 -11.86
C VAL A 219 1.86 27.84 -11.38
N ASN A 220 2.50 27.09 -12.27
CA ASN A 220 3.81 26.54 -11.98
C ASN A 220 4.85 27.68 -12.03
N PRO A 221 5.72 27.82 -11.00
CA PRO A 221 6.73 28.88 -10.94
C PRO A 221 7.65 28.98 -12.17
N ASP A 222 7.93 27.86 -12.83
CA ASP A 222 8.91 27.81 -13.92
C ASP A 222 8.28 28.01 -15.31
N GLN A 223 6.95 28.16 -15.38
CA GLN A 223 6.25 28.52 -16.60
C GLN A 223 6.30 30.04 -16.83
N PRO A 224 6.10 30.53 -18.07
CA PRO A 224 6.15 31.97 -18.38
C PRO A 224 5.27 32.83 -17.47
N GLU A 225 4.08 32.34 -17.12
CA GLU A 225 3.13 33.00 -16.22
C GLU A 225 3.65 33.06 -14.77
N GLY A 226 4.24 31.97 -14.27
CA GLY A 226 4.82 31.89 -12.93
C GLY A 226 6.04 32.78 -12.80
N ALA A 227 6.97 32.71 -13.75
CA ALA A 227 8.18 33.54 -13.79
C ALA A 227 7.84 35.04 -13.85
N TRP A 228 6.85 35.42 -14.67
CA TRP A 228 6.36 36.79 -14.72
C TRP A 228 5.73 37.23 -13.39
N LEU A 229 4.89 36.37 -12.80
CA LEU A 229 4.21 36.68 -11.54
C LEU A 229 5.22 36.88 -10.40
N MET A 230 6.20 35.99 -10.26
CA MET A 230 7.27 36.14 -9.26
C MET A 230 8.01 37.48 -9.44
N LYS A 231 8.43 37.82 -10.67
CA LYS A 231 9.09 39.11 -10.95
C LYS A 231 8.21 40.32 -10.65
N PHE A 232 6.91 40.22 -10.93
CA PHE A 232 5.94 41.28 -10.63
C PHE A 232 5.80 41.51 -9.13
N LEU A 233 5.72 40.42 -8.35
CA LEU A 233 5.62 40.46 -6.88
C LEU A 233 6.90 41.02 -6.26
N GLU A 234 8.08 40.60 -6.74
CA GLU A 234 9.38 41.11 -6.28
C GLU A 234 9.52 42.61 -6.51
N THR A 235 9.15 43.09 -7.70
CA THR A 235 9.22 44.51 -8.08
C THR A 235 8.35 45.38 -7.16
N ARG A 236 7.25 44.83 -6.62
CA ARG A 236 6.35 45.52 -5.70
C ARG A 236 6.62 45.20 -4.22
N SER A 237 7.64 44.39 -3.94
CA SER A 237 7.98 43.91 -2.62
C SER A 237 6.83 43.18 -1.91
N ILE A 238 6.04 42.40 -2.67
CA ILE A 238 4.93 41.60 -2.14
C ILE A 238 5.46 40.21 -1.77
N PRO A 239 5.22 39.71 -0.54
CA PRO A 239 5.71 38.40 -0.11
C PRO A 239 5.07 37.26 -0.90
N TYR A 240 5.85 36.21 -1.18
CA TYR A 240 5.32 34.98 -1.79
C TYR A 240 6.16 33.73 -1.45
N PHE A 241 5.53 32.57 -1.61
CA PHE A 241 6.17 31.26 -1.66
C PHE A 241 5.83 30.59 -3.00
N ALA A 242 6.84 30.19 -3.76
CA ALA A 242 6.66 29.50 -5.03
C ALA A 242 7.05 28.03 -4.84
N PHE A 243 6.05 27.15 -4.83
CA PHE A 243 6.22 25.71 -4.73
C PHE A 243 6.31 25.12 -6.13
N ARG A 244 7.37 24.38 -6.41
CA ARG A 244 7.59 23.77 -7.73
C ARG A 244 7.00 22.37 -7.87
N MET A 245 6.66 21.76 -6.74
CA MET A 245 6.00 20.45 -6.67
C MET A 245 5.29 20.26 -5.34
N ALA A 246 4.57 19.15 -5.21
CA ALA A 246 3.98 18.75 -3.93
C ALA A 246 5.08 18.51 -2.88
N MET A 247 4.86 19.05 -1.68
CA MET A 247 5.74 18.92 -0.52
C MET A 247 4.93 18.43 0.68
N PRO A 248 5.25 17.26 1.25
CA PRO A 248 4.55 16.72 2.41
C PRO A 248 4.41 17.76 3.54
N GLY A 249 3.19 17.97 4.02
CA GLY A 249 2.87 18.92 5.09
C GLY A 249 3.03 20.40 4.74
N LYS A 250 3.31 20.77 3.47
CA LYS A 250 3.50 22.16 3.04
C LYS A 250 2.71 22.55 1.80
N ALA A 251 2.68 21.71 0.76
CA ALA A 251 2.05 22.01 -0.53
C ALA A 251 1.52 20.74 -1.20
N THR A 252 0.34 20.78 -1.81
CA THR A 252 -0.26 19.64 -2.51
C THR A 252 0.11 19.55 -3.99
N GLY A 253 0.80 20.56 -4.53
CA GLY A 253 1.22 20.63 -5.93
C GLY A 253 1.98 21.92 -6.23
N ALA A 254 2.42 22.09 -7.48
CA ALA A 254 3.10 23.32 -7.91
C ALA A 254 2.13 24.51 -7.96
N HIS A 255 2.45 25.57 -7.23
CA HIS A 255 1.64 26.79 -7.17
C HIS A 255 2.45 27.96 -6.57
N ILE A 256 1.95 29.18 -6.71
CA ILE A 256 2.49 30.37 -6.04
C ILE A 256 1.51 30.83 -4.97
N HIS A 257 1.94 30.79 -3.72
CA HIS A 257 1.28 31.38 -2.56
C HIS A 257 1.67 32.85 -2.44
N ILE A 258 0.71 33.76 -2.48
CA ILE A 258 0.89 35.21 -2.35
C ILE A 258 0.46 35.64 -0.94
N GLY A 259 1.34 36.39 -0.28
CA GLY A 259 1.17 36.82 1.10
C GLY A 259 2.23 36.27 2.04
N PRO A 260 2.21 36.72 3.31
CA PRO A 260 3.05 36.14 4.35
C PRO A 260 2.67 34.68 4.58
N GLY A 261 3.64 33.86 5.02
CA GLY A 261 3.43 32.43 5.22
C GLY A 261 2.22 32.13 6.10
N SER A 262 1.50 31.07 5.77
CA SER A 262 0.34 30.63 6.57
C SER A 262 0.77 30.33 8.01
N THR A 263 -0.01 30.79 8.96
CA THR A 263 0.20 30.53 10.38
C THR A 263 -0.48 29.22 10.76
N LYS A 264 0.14 28.40 11.62
CA LYS A 264 -0.60 27.27 12.20
C LYS A 264 -1.74 27.81 13.06
N TYR A 265 -2.88 27.13 13.10
CA TYR A 265 -3.85 27.38 14.15
C TYR A 265 -3.16 27.06 15.49
N THR A 266 -2.82 28.08 16.27
CA THR A 266 -2.53 27.90 17.68
C THR A 266 -3.86 27.53 18.32
N GLY A 267 -3.96 26.33 18.89
CA GLY A 267 -5.09 26.00 19.77
C GLY A 267 -5.09 26.99 20.91
N SER A 268 -5.90 28.04 20.79
CA SER A 268 -6.41 28.78 21.94
C SER A 268 -7.55 27.95 22.49
N ASP A 269 -7.44 27.61 23.79
CA ASP A 269 -8.37 26.83 24.60
C ASP A 269 -9.86 27.02 24.29
#